data_AF-A0A522GXH4-F1
#
_entry.id   AF-A0A522GXH4-F1
#
_cell.length_a   1.000
_cell.length_b   1.000
_cell.length_c   1.000
_cell.angle_alpha   90.00
_cell.angle_beta   90.00
_cell.angle_gamma   90.00
#
_symmetry.space_group_name_H-M   'P 1'
#
loop_
_entity.id
_entity.type
_entity.pdbx_description
1 polymer ?
#
loop_
_entity_poly.entity_id
_entity_poly.type
_entity_poly.pdbx_seq_one_letter_code
_entity_poly.pdbx_strand_id
1 'polypeptide(L)'
;DSGTKARFYHAVKEARLAHIVKVDLKGDLFAWHIDPDALALAELMDGKLLLVTNVKDLKPADVVARYKSLADIERGFRILKSEIEIGPVFHRLPTRIRAHASLCFMALILYRVMRQRLKASRSELSPERALDELRKLQQHQIHLQPAGRSVAGISRLSDLQERVFAALDLKKPTPPRQKALL
;
A
#
# COMPACT_ATOMS: atom_id res chain seq x y z
N ASP A 1 -38.76 4.05 -11.18
CA ASP A 1 -38.07 4.42 -9.94
C ASP A 1 -37.18 5.63 -10.17
N SER A 2 -37.53 6.77 -9.55
CA SER A 2 -36.78 8.04 -9.65
C SER A 2 -35.45 8.00 -8.91
N GLY A 3 -35.32 7.17 -7.85
CA GLY A 3 -34.09 7.01 -7.09
C GLY A 3 -32.96 6.39 -7.94
N THR A 4 -33.29 5.38 -8.74
CA THR A 4 -32.33 4.74 -9.66
C THR A 4 -31.78 5.73 -10.71
N LYS A 5 -32.65 6.57 -11.30
CA LYS A 5 -32.24 7.61 -12.29
C LYS A 5 -31.26 8.61 -11.69
N ALA A 6 -31.58 9.12 -10.50
CA ALA A 6 -30.74 10.08 -9.79
C ALA A 6 -29.37 9.47 -9.43
N ARG A 7 -29.35 8.26 -8.86
CA ARG A 7 -28.10 7.56 -8.52
C ARG A 7 -27.20 7.33 -9.73
N PHE A 8 -27.78 6.89 -10.85
CA PHE A 8 -27.02 6.67 -12.08
C PHE A 8 -26.48 7.98 -12.65
N TYR A 9 -27.29 9.04 -12.68
CA TYR A 9 -26.85 10.37 -13.09
C TYR A 9 -25.69 10.90 -12.23
N HIS A 10 -25.76 10.74 -10.91
CA HIS A 10 -24.66 11.12 -10.02
C HIS A 10 -23.39 10.31 -10.28
N ALA A 11 -23.49 8.99 -10.48
CA ALA A 11 -22.34 8.16 -10.83
C ALA A 11 -21.69 8.57 -12.16
N VAL A 12 -22.51 8.88 -13.19
CA VAL A 12 -22.03 9.40 -14.49
C VAL A 12 -21.32 10.74 -14.32
N LYS A 13 -21.86 11.63 -13.49
CA LYS A 13 -21.28 12.95 -13.21
C LYS A 13 -19.97 12.84 -12.43
N GLU A 14 -19.91 11.98 -11.42
CA GLU A 14 -18.70 11.69 -10.64
C GLU A 14 -17.59 11.09 -11.51
N ALA A 15 -17.95 10.21 -12.45
CA ALA A 15 -17.05 9.68 -13.46
C ALA A 15 -16.65 10.72 -14.53
N ARG A 16 -17.19 11.95 -14.47
CA ARG A 16 -17.01 13.02 -15.46
C ARG A 16 -17.49 12.68 -16.86
N LEU A 17 -18.38 11.70 -17.02
CA LEU A 17 -18.88 11.22 -18.31
C LEU A 17 -20.21 11.86 -18.74
N ALA A 18 -20.71 12.87 -18.01
CA ALA A 18 -22.01 13.50 -18.30
C ALA A 18 -22.10 14.20 -19.67
N HIS A 19 -20.96 14.48 -20.31
CA HIS A 19 -20.92 14.99 -21.68
C HIS A 19 -21.17 13.88 -22.72
N ILE A 20 -20.83 12.62 -22.42
CA ILE A 20 -20.96 11.45 -23.31
C ILE A 20 -22.23 10.64 -22.98
N VAL A 21 -22.49 10.35 -21.70
CA VAL A 21 -23.64 9.54 -21.27
C VAL A 21 -24.78 10.45 -20.82
N LYS A 22 -25.89 10.40 -21.55
CA LYS A 22 -27.10 11.19 -21.29
C LYS A 22 -28.14 10.31 -20.59
N VAL A 23 -28.47 10.67 -19.35
CA VAL A 23 -29.51 9.99 -18.56
C VAL A 23 -30.83 10.70 -18.78
N ASP A 24 -31.87 9.96 -19.16
CA ASP A 24 -33.23 10.51 -19.22
C ASP A 24 -33.82 10.60 -17.81
N LEU A 25 -33.85 11.83 -17.29
CA LEU A 25 -34.41 12.14 -15.98
C LEU A 25 -35.92 12.39 -16.02
N LYS A 26 -36.50 12.57 -17.21
CA LYS A 26 -37.90 13.01 -17.38
C LYS A 26 -38.84 11.88 -17.80
N GLY A 27 -38.37 10.92 -18.60
CA GLY A 27 -39.18 9.78 -19.04
C GLY A 27 -39.65 8.94 -17.85
N ASP A 28 -40.74 8.18 -18.00
CA ASP A 28 -41.26 7.32 -16.91
C ASP A 28 -40.38 6.10 -16.67
N LEU A 29 -39.85 5.51 -17.74
CA LEU A 29 -38.91 4.39 -17.69
C LEU A 29 -37.48 4.88 -17.47
N PHE A 30 -36.63 3.99 -16.93
CA PHE A 30 -35.20 4.26 -16.83
C PHE A 30 -34.56 4.09 -18.22
N ALA A 31 -34.12 5.20 -18.81
CA ALA A 31 -33.46 5.22 -20.12
C ALA A 31 -32.20 6.08 -20.07
N TRP A 32 -31.22 5.71 -20.89
CA TRP A 32 -30.00 6.46 -21.10
C TRP A 32 -29.49 6.18 -22.52
N HIS A 33 -28.71 7.10 -23.05
CA HIS A 33 -28.03 6.90 -24.32
C HIS A 33 -26.63 7.52 -24.29
N ILE A 34 -25.82 7.09 -25.25
CA ILE A 34 -24.51 7.69 -25.51
C ILE A 34 -24.72 8.71 -26.62
N ASP A 35 -24.22 9.91 -26.40
CA ASP A 35 -24.10 10.95 -27.41
C ASP A 35 -22.91 10.59 -28.32
N PRO A 36 -23.16 10.17 -29.57
CA PRO A 36 -22.11 9.69 -30.46
C PRO A 36 -21.12 10.79 -30.85
N ASP A 37 -21.57 12.04 -30.94
CA ASP A 37 -20.72 13.17 -31.30
C ASP A 37 -19.79 13.54 -30.13
N ALA A 38 -20.33 13.54 -28.92
CA ALA A 38 -19.52 13.77 -27.72
C ALA A 38 -18.51 12.63 -27.48
N LEU A 39 -18.87 11.38 -27.79
CA LEU A 39 -17.95 10.24 -27.75
C LEU A 39 -16.83 10.40 -28.78
N ALA A 40 -17.18 10.67 -30.04
CA ALA A 40 -16.19 10.84 -31.11
C ALA A 40 -15.24 12.02 -30.85
N LEU A 41 -15.75 13.11 -30.27
CA LEU A 41 -14.92 14.25 -29.86
C LEU A 41 -13.95 13.86 -28.74
N ALA A 42 -14.40 13.09 -27.75
CA ALA A 42 -13.53 12.60 -26.68
C ALA A 42 -12.45 11.66 -27.22
N GLU A 43 -12.79 10.75 -28.11
CA GLU A 43 -11.84 9.85 -28.79
C GLU A 43 -10.80 10.63 -29.63
N LEU A 44 -11.19 11.74 -30.27
CA LEU A 44 -10.26 12.61 -30.98
C LEU A 44 -9.24 13.26 -30.04
N MET A 45 -9.65 13.49 -28.78
CA MET A 45 -8.80 14.08 -27.73
C MET A 45 -7.99 13.03 -26.96
N ASP A 46 -8.16 11.73 -27.24
CA ASP A 46 -7.35 10.69 -26.63
C ASP A 46 -5.88 10.90 -26.99
N GLY A 47 -5.09 11.28 -25.98
CA GLY A 47 -3.66 11.49 -26.14
C GLY A 47 -2.96 10.19 -26.58
N LYS A 48 -2.01 10.30 -27.51
CA LYS A 48 -1.17 9.16 -27.90
C LYS A 48 0.03 9.05 -26.96
N LEU A 49 0.20 7.89 -26.31
CA LEU A 49 1.41 7.56 -25.56
C LEU A 49 2.39 6.82 -26.47
N LEU A 50 3.50 7.47 -26.84
CA LEU A 50 4.59 6.83 -27.56
C LEU A 50 5.68 6.38 -26.57
N LEU A 51 5.97 5.07 -26.56
CA LEU A 51 7.08 4.51 -25.79
C LEU A 51 8.25 4.17 -26.72
N VAL A 52 9.40 4.79 -26.49
CA VAL A 52 10.65 4.47 -27.20
C VAL A 52 11.52 3.64 -26.26
N THR A 53 11.99 2.48 -26.74
CA THR A 53 12.83 1.58 -25.93
C THR A 53 13.96 0.99 -26.77
N ASN A 54 15.11 0.75 -26.13
CA ASN A 54 16.25 0.04 -26.71
C ASN A 54 16.27 -1.47 -26.37
N VAL A 55 15.25 -1.95 -25.64
CA VAL A 55 15.13 -3.36 -25.26
C VAL A 55 14.73 -4.19 -26.48
N LYS A 56 15.59 -5.15 -26.83
CA LYS A 56 15.32 -6.12 -27.90
C LYS A 56 14.41 -7.23 -27.36
N ASP A 57 13.68 -7.90 -28.26
CA ASP A 57 12.91 -9.12 -27.98
C ASP A 57 11.74 -9.00 -26.98
N LEU A 58 11.22 -7.78 -26.77
CA LEU A 58 10.00 -7.56 -25.98
C LEU A 58 8.82 -7.27 -26.90
N LYS A 59 7.66 -7.90 -26.64
CA LYS A 59 6.42 -7.56 -27.36
C LYS A 59 5.96 -6.16 -26.94
N PRO A 60 5.33 -5.37 -27.85
CA PRO A 60 4.84 -4.04 -27.51
C PRO A 60 3.94 -3.98 -26.26
N ALA A 61 3.07 -4.98 -26.07
CA ALA A 61 2.22 -5.08 -24.88
C ALA A 61 3.03 -5.22 -23.58
N ASP A 62 4.13 -5.98 -23.61
CA ASP A 62 5.01 -6.16 -22.44
C ASP A 62 5.78 -4.88 -22.13
N VAL A 63 6.15 -4.09 -23.15
CA VAL A 63 6.79 -2.77 -22.98
C VAL A 63 5.84 -1.83 -22.25
N VAL A 64 4.58 -1.78 -22.68
CA VAL A 64 3.54 -0.97 -22.02
C VAL A 64 3.30 -1.44 -20.59
N ALA A 65 3.21 -2.75 -20.35
CA ALA A 65 3.00 -3.32 -19.02
C ALA A 65 4.16 -2.96 -18.06
N ARG A 66 5.41 -3.07 -18.53
CA ARG A 66 6.59 -2.67 -17.75
C ARG A 66 6.63 -1.17 -17.50
N TYR A 67 6.32 -0.35 -18.51
CA TYR A 67 6.22 1.10 -18.32
C TYR A 67 5.17 1.46 -17.27
N LYS A 68 3.99 0.85 -17.33
CA LYS A 68 2.93 1.05 -16.32
C LYS A 68 3.33 0.57 -14.92
N SER A 69 4.31 -0.33 -14.80
CA SER A 69 4.88 -0.71 -13.50
C SER A 69 5.69 0.40 -12.83
N LEU A 70 5.99 1.50 -13.51
CA LEU A 70 6.57 2.71 -12.91
C LEU A 70 5.73 3.25 -11.75
N ALA A 71 4.41 3.05 -11.77
CA ALA A 71 3.54 3.39 -10.65
C ALA A 71 3.94 2.68 -9.33
N ASP A 72 4.54 1.49 -9.41
CA ASP A 72 5.09 0.82 -8.23
C ASP A 72 6.35 1.51 -7.70
N ILE A 73 7.17 2.08 -8.59
CA ILE A 73 8.35 2.86 -8.24
C ILE A 73 7.93 4.19 -7.60
N GLU A 74 6.97 4.90 -8.18
CA GLU A 74 6.40 6.13 -7.62
C GLU A 74 5.82 5.90 -6.23
N ARG A 75 5.10 4.78 -6.05
CA ARG A 75 4.64 4.36 -4.73
C ARG A 75 5.80 4.15 -3.77
N GLY A 76 6.86 3.48 -4.20
CA GLY A 76 8.08 3.30 -3.41
C GLY A 76 8.70 4.62 -2.97
N PHE A 77 8.80 5.61 -3.87
CA PHE A 77 9.30 6.94 -3.52
C PHE A 77 8.40 7.69 -2.54
N ARG A 78 7.07 7.52 -2.63
CA ARG A 78 6.14 8.08 -1.66
C ARG A 78 6.37 7.48 -0.27
N ILE A 79 6.45 6.15 -0.16
CA ILE A 79 6.74 5.46 1.11
C ILE A 79 8.09 5.87 1.68
N LEU A 80 9.11 6.00 0.83
CA LEU A 80 10.43 6.44 1.23
C LEU A 80 10.43 7.84 1.86
N LYS A 81 9.50 8.70 1.44
CA LYS A 81 9.35 10.07 1.94
C LYS A 81 8.41 10.17 3.14
N SER A 82 7.30 9.41 3.18
CA SER A 82 6.28 9.53 4.23
C SER A 82 6.51 8.61 5.41
N GLU A 83 6.76 7.32 5.16
CA GLU A 83 6.82 6.31 6.24
C GLU A 83 8.24 6.08 6.73
N ILE A 84 9.20 6.05 5.81
CA ILE A 84 10.62 5.79 6.11
C ILE A 84 11.36 7.09 6.43
N GLU A 85 10.81 8.24 6.01
CA GLU A 85 11.36 9.57 6.24
C GLU A 85 12.85 9.67 5.87
N ILE A 86 13.19 9.38 4.60
CA ILE A 86 14.58 9.56 4.13
C ILE A 86 15.10 10.99 4.33
N GLY A 87 14.21 11.98 4.44
CA GLY A 87 14.53 13.32 4.91
C GLY A 87 13.60 13.76 6.03
N PRO A 88 14.00 14.73 6.87
CA PRO A 88 15.24 15.52 6.80
C PRO A 88 16.52 14.78 7.24
N VAL A 89 17.64 15.04 6.55
CA VAL A 89 18.94 14.41 6.86
C VAL A 89 19.68 15.25 7.89
N PHE A 90 19.70 14.82 9.15
CA PHE A 90 20.38 15.52 10.25
C PHE A 90 21.88 15.19 10.37
N HIS A 91 22.44 14.42 9.44
CA HIS A 91 23.84 14.05 9.43
C HIS A 91 24.69 15.02 8.59
N ARG A 92 25.83 15.45 9.13
CA ARG A 92 26.76 16.37 8.44
C ARG A 92 27.89 15.68 7.68
N LEU A 93 28.36 14.53 8.19
CA LEU A 93 29.47 13.79 7.58
C LEU A 93 28.99 12.97 6.37
N PRO A 94 29.67 13.01 5.22
CA PRO A 94 29.27 12.26 4.02
C PRO A 94 29.08 10.76 4.26
N THR A 95 29.92 10.16 5.12
CA THR A 95 29.81 8.74 5.51
C THR A 95 28.50 8.43 6.23
N ARG A 96 28.06 9.30 7.15
CA ARG A 96 26.80 9.14 7.90
C ARG A 96 25.58 9.38 7.01
N ILE A 97 25.66 10.34 6.09
CA ILE A 97 24.61 10.58 5.08
C ILE A 97 24.42 9.34 4.20
N ARG A 98 25.51 8.74 3.71
CA ARG A 98 25.46 7.48 2.95
C ARG A 98 24.87 6.33 3.76
N ALA A 99 25.27 6.19 5.03
CA ALA A 99 24.74 5.15 5.91
C ALA A 99 23.22 5.29 6.12
N HIS A 100 22.73 6.51 6.36
CA HIS A 100 21.29 6.80 6.48
C HIS A 100 20.54 6.42 5.20
N ALA A 101 21.01 6.89 4.04
CA ALA A 101 20.39 6.56 2.76
C ALA A 101 20.35 5.04 2.51
N SER A 102 21.42 4.31 2.85
CA SER A 102 21.47 2.85 2.76
C SER A 102 20.47 2.18 3.70
N LEU A 103 20.34 2.64 4.95
CA LEU A 103 19.36 2.12 5.91
C LEU A 103 17.92 2.35 5.42
N CYS A 104 17.61 3.56 4.94
CA CYS A 104 16.30 3.89 4.36
C CYS A 104 16.00 3.01 3.13
N PHE A 105 17.00 2.75 2.29
CA PHE A 105 16.83 1.87 1.13
C PHE A 105 16.57 0.41 1.54
N MET A 106 17.30 -0.11 2.53
CA MET A 106 17.02 -1.44 3.10
C MET A 106 15.61 -1.51 3.71
N ALA A 107 15.18 -0.47 4.44
CA ALA A 107 13.82 -0.39 4.96
C ALA A 107 12.78 -0.42 3.83
N LEU A 108 13.04 0.26 2.70
CA LEU A 108 12.15 0.24 1.54
C LEU A 108 12.05 -1.16 0.91
N ILE A 109 13.17 -1.89 0.83
CA ILE A 109 13.16 -3.28 0.38
C ILE A 109 12.31 -4.15 1.31
N LEU A 110 12.52 -4.04 2.63
CA LEU A 110 11.75 -4.78 3.62
C LEU A 110 10.25 -4.47 3.51
N TYR A 111 9.89 -3.18 3.40
CA TYR A 111 8.50 -2.75 3.19
C TYR A 111 7.91 -3.37 1.92
N ARG A 112 8.67 -3.43 0.82
CA ARG A 112 8.22 -4.06 -0.44
C ARG A 112 8.00 -5.56 -0.29
N VAL A 113 8.91 -6.27 0.38
CA VAL A 113 8.75 -7.70 0.68
C VAL A 113 7.52 -7.93 1.55
N MET A 114 7.33 -7.10 2.58
CA MET A 114 6.17 -7.18 3.47
C MET A 114 4.86 -7.02 2.69
N ARG A 115 4.78 -6.02 1.80
CA ARG A 115 3.62 -5.83 0.91
C ARG A 115 3.37 -7.04 0.02
N GLN A 116 4.42 -7.63 -0.56
CA GLN A 116 4.30 -8.82 -1.40
C GLN A 116 3.77 -10.02 -0.62
N ARG A 117 4.29 -10.26 0.60
CA ARG A 117 3.84 -11.35 1.48
C ARG A 117 2.38 -11.18 1.90
N LEU A 118 2.00 -9.98 2.35
CA LEU A 118 0.60 -9.64 2.68
C LEU A 118 -0.34 -9.87 1.49
N LYS A 119 0.06 -9.45 0.28
CA LYS A 119 -0.74 -9.67 -0.93
C LYS A 119 -0.85 -11.16 -1.28
N ALA A 120 0.25 -11.91 -1.17
CA ALA A 120 0.28 -13.34 -1.47
C ALA A 120 -0.61 -14.14 -0.51
N SER A 121 -0.69 -13.72 0.76
CA SER A 121 -1.58 -14.32 1.76
C SER A 121 -3.03 -13.85 1.67
N ARG A 122 -3.39 -13.07 0.63
CA ARG A 122 -4.71 -12.44 0.46
C ARG A 122 -5.13 -11.57 1.66
N SER A 123 -4.16 -10.99 2.36
CA SER A 123 -4.44 -10.03 3.42
C SER A 123 -4.91 -8.70 2.83
N GLU A 124 -5.93 -8.11 3.44
CA GLU A 124 -6.40 -6.76 3.10
C GLU A 124 -5.57 -5.65 3.77
N LEU A 125 -4.64 -6.01 4.65
CA LEU A 125 -3.82 -5.05 5.37
C LEU A 125 -2.76 -4.41 4.47
N SER A 126 -2.58 -3.10 4.65
CA SER A 126 -1.39 -2.41 4.16
C SER A 126 -0.19 -2.72 5.07
N PRO A 127 1.04 -2.58 4.54
CA PRO A 127 2.25 -2.62 5.35
C PRO A 127 2.21 -1.72 6.60
N GLU A 128 1.74 -0.47 6.46
CA GLU A 128 1.62 0.48 7.56
C GLU A 128 0.71 -0.06 8.67
N ARG A 129 -0.49 -0.53 8.30
CA ARG A 129 -1.45 -1.10 9.25
C ARG A 129 -0.90 -2.34 9.93
N ALA A 130 -0.22 -3.20 9.19
CA ALA A 130 0.44 -4.37 9.79
C ALA A 130 1.51 -3.95 10.81
N LEU A 131 2.34 -2.97 10.51
CA LEU A 131 3.34 -2.44 11.45
C LEU A 131 2.71 -1.78 12.67
N ASP A 132 1.63 -1.01 12.49
CA ASP A 132 0.89 -0.40 13.60
C ASP A 132 0.29 -1.44 14.54
N GLU A 133 -0.25 -2.54 14.00
CA GLU A 133 -0.74 -3.65 14.82
C GLU A 133 0.38 -4.35 15.58
N LEU A 134 1.53 -4.57 14.94
CA LEU A 134 2.70 -5.19 15.58
C LEU A 134 3.34 -4.27 16.63
N ARG A 135 3.29 -2.94 16.45
CA ARG A 135 3.83 -1.95 17.40
C ARG A 135 3.07 -1.97 18.75
N LYS A 136 1.83 -2.46 18.78
CA LYS A 136 1.05 -2.63 20.02
C LYS A 136 1.54 -3.79 20.89
N LEU A 137 2.42 -4.65 20.37
CA LEU A 137 3.00 -5.74 21.15
C LEU A 137 3.98 -5.19 22.18
N GLN A 138 3.75 -5.52 23.44
CA GLN A 138 4.60 -5.09 24.54
C GLN A 138 5.27 -6.30 25.20
N GLN A 139 6.53 -6.11 25.58
CA GLN A 139 7.24 -7.00 26.47
C GLN A 139 7.29 -6.34 27.85
N HIS A 140 6.87 -7.06 28.89
CA HIS A 140 6.90 -6.59 30.27
C HIS A 140 7.92 -7.40 31.08
N GLN A 141 8.59 -6.74 32.01
CA GLN A 141 9.52 -7.36 32.95
C GLN A 141 9.18 -6.88 34.36
N ILE A 142 8.94 -7.82 35.27
CA ILE A 142 8.53 -7.58 36.66
C ILE A 142 9.66 -8.06 37.57
N HIS A 143 10.11 -7.21 38.49
CA HIS A 143 11.09 -7.59 39.52
C HIS A 143 10.35 -7.83 40.85
N LEU A 144 10.46 -9.04 41.39
CA LEU A 144 9.84 -9.44 42.64
C LEU A 144 10.85 -9.37 43.80
N GLN A 145 10.55 -8.54 44.79
CA GLN A 145 11.29 -8.47 46.06
C GLN A 145 10.57 -9.30 47.16
N PRO A 146 11.29 -9.90 48.12
CA PRO A 146 12.74 -9.82 48.37
C PRO A 146 13.59 -10.85 47.61
N ALA A 147 12.97 -11.77 46.86
CA ALA A 147 13.64 -12.92 46.22
C ALA A 147 14.54 -12.59 45.00
N GLY A 148 14.68 -11.32 44.61
CA GLY A 148 15.53 -10.90 43.48
C GLY A 148 15.12 -11.48 42.11
N ARG A 149 13.92 -12.08 42.00
CA ARG A 149 13.49 -12.79 40.79
C ARG A 149 12.89 -11.82 39.78
N SER A 150 13.35 -11.87 38.54
CA SER A 150 12.75 -11.13 37.43
C SER A 150 11.90 -12.07 36.56
N VAL A 151 10.64 -11.73 36.34
CA VAL A 151 9.72 -12.44 35.44
C VAL A 151 9.50 -11.58 34.21
N ALA A 152 9.71 -12.15 33.02
CA ALA A 152 9.44 -11.47 31.76
C ALA A 152 8.25 -12.14 31.06
N GLY A 153 7.41 -11.34 30.40
CA GLY A 153 6.28 -11.81 29.62
C GLY A 153 6.04 -10.92 28.41
N ILE A 154 5.19 -11.39 27.50
CA ILE A 154 4.78 -10.67 26.29
C ILE A 154 3.27 -10.58 26.32
N SER A 155 2.72 -9.45 25.83
CA SER A 155 1.28 -9.30 25.65
C SER A 155 0.70 -10.45 24.84
N ARG A 156 -0.51 -10.89 25.20
CA ARG A 156 -1.24 -11.88 24.40
C ARG A 156 -1.47 -11.32 23.00
N LEU A 157 -1.13 -12.10 21.98
CA LEU A 157 -1.39 -11.74 20.59
C LEU A 157 -2.89 -11.70 20.34
N SER A 158 -3.35 -10.66 19.64
CA SER A 158 -4.71 -10.64 19.08
C SER A 158 -4.79 -11.49 17.82
N ASP A 159 -6.00 -11.93 17.45
CA ASP A 159 -6.22 -12.69 16.20
C ASP A 159 -5.69 -11.96 14.97
N LEU A 160 -5.78 -10.63 14.96
CA LEU A 160 -5.25 -9.80 13.88
C LEU A 160 -3.72 -9.86 13.84
N GLN A 161 -3.05 -9.74 14.98
CA GLN A 161 -1.58 -9.85 15.06
C GLN A 161 -1.11 -11.25 14.68
N GLU A 162 -1.83 -12.29 15.10
CA GLU A 162 -1.53 -13.67 14.69
C GLU A 162 -1.60 -13.85 13.17
N ARG A 163 -2.66 -13.31 12.54
CA ARG A 163 -2.79 -13.31 11.07
C ARG A 163 -1.67 -12.53 10.40
N VAL A 164 -1.23 -11.41 10.98
CA VAL A 164 -0.08 -10.65 10.45
C VAL A 164 1.20 -11.49 10.50
N PHE A 165 1.51 -12.14 11.63
CA PHE A 165 2.68 -13.02 11.73
C PHE A 165 2.63 -14.17 10.72
N ALA A 166 1.47 -14.81 10.55
CA ALA A 166 1.27 -15.87 9.58
C ALA A 166 1.44 -15.36 8.14
N ALA A 167 0.81 -14.23 7.80
CA ALA A 167 0.90 -13.61 6.48
C ALA A 167 2.33 -13.20 6.11
N LEU A 168 3.11 -12.77 7.10
CA LEU A 168 4.50 -12.37 6.91
C LEU A 168 5.49 -13.53 7.00
N ASP A 169 5.03 -14.76 7.28
CA ASP A 169 5.88 -15.92 7.52
C ASP A 169 6.97 -15.63 8.58
N LEU A 170 6.52 -15.10 9.72
CA LEU A 170 7.37 -14.70 10.83
C LEU A 170 7.10 -15.57 12.06
N LYS A 171 8.17 -15.90 12.79
CA LYS A 171 8.05 -16.57 14.08
C LYS A 171 7.38 -15.64 15.09
N LYS A 172 6.38 -16.17 15.81
CA LYS A 172 5.73 -15.45 16.92
C LYS A 172 6.77 -15.14 18.02
N PRO A 173 6.67 -13.98 18.67
CA PRO A 173 7.60 -13.61 19.73
C PRO A 173 7.39 -14.52 20.94
N THR A 174 8.47 -15.10 21.44
CA THR A 174 8.47 -15.90 22.68
C THR A 174 9.11 -15.08 23.80
N PRO A 175 8.59 -15.19 25.04
CA PRO A 175 9.21 -14.51 26.18
C PRO A 175 10.67 -14.93 26.31
N PRO A 176 11.59 -14.00 26.63
CA PRO A 176 12.99 -14.34 26.77
C PRO A 176 13.16 -15.40 27.86
N ARG A 177 13.89 -16.48 27.56
CA ARG A 177 14.27 -17.47 28.58
C ARG A 177 15.02 -16.75 29.69
N GLN A 178 14.58 -16.93 30.94
CA GLN A 178 15.37 -16.53 32.11
C GLN A 178 16.75 -17.17 31.98
N LYS A 179 17.78 -16.37 31.65
CA LYS A 179 19.15 -16.81 31.83
C LYS A 179 19.38 -16.79 33.34
N ALA A 180 19.65 -17.95 33.93
CA ALA A 180 20.23 -17.99 35.27
C ALA A 180 21.53 -17.19 35.20
N LEU A 181 21.58 -16.06 35.90
CA LEU A 181 22.83 -15.38 36.18
C LEU A 181 23.63 -16.36 37.04
N LEU A 182 24.68 -16.94 36.46
CA LEU A 182 25.74 -17.64 37.19
C LEU A 182 26.55 -16.62 38.00
#